data_AF-A0A939KLV8-F1
#
_entry.id   AF-A0A939KLV8-F1
#
_cell.length_a   1.000
_cell.length_b   1.000
_cell.length_c   1.000
_cell.angle_alpha   90.00
_cell.angle_beta   90.00
_cell.angle_gamma   90.00
#
_symmetry.space_group_name_H-M   'P 1'
#
loop_
_entity.id
_entity.type
_entity.pdbx_description
1 polymer ?
#
loop_
_entity_poly.entity_id
_entity_poly.type
_entity_poly.pdbx_seq_one_letter_code
_entity_poly.pdbx_strand_id
1 'polypeptide(L)'
;MAFRGSDGHGEVRFVALPGSVVGYGERGVEGAAYSCKGGHLFRDSAEDNWWIIFQPHVGEVADSSQAQGDVLACSDTFGDLVHVRVLAAGVIRRDADAAFREQEPGSYEDAVRTADAIPRDGA
;
A
#
# COMPACT_ATOMS: atom_id res chain seq x y z
N MET A 1 10.49 6.04 12.67
CA MET A 1 9.77 4.86 13.15
C MET A 1 8.50 4.68 12.36
N ALA A 2 8.21 3.45 11.95
CA ALA A 2 6.91 3.06 11.44
C ALA A 2 6.11 2.35 12.53
N PHE A 3 4.83 2.67 12.62
CA PHE A 3 3.90 2.15 13.59
C PHE A 3 2.87 1.28 12.86
N ARG A 4 2.74 0.04 13.33
CA ARG A 4 1.70 -0.88 12.90
C ARG A 4 0.61 -0.90 13.96
N GLY A 5 -0.57 -0.39 13.62
CA GLY A 5 -1.75 -0.46 14.46
C GLY A 5 -2.75 -1.45 13.85
N SER A 6 -3.17 -2.47 14.60
CA SER A 6 -4.39 -3.19 14.27
C SER A 6 -5.55 -2.41 14.89
N ASP A 7 -6.38 -1.77 14.07
CA ASP A 7 -7.68 -1.33 14.57
C ASP A 7 -8.53 -2.58 14.78
N GLY A 8 -9.37 -2.61 15.82
CA GLY A 8 -10.07 -3.81 16.33
C GLY A 8 -11.00 -4.53 15.34
N HIS A 9 -11.02 -4.11 14.07
CA HIS A 9 -11.75 -4.67 12.94
C HIS A 9 -10.91 -5.55 11.98
N GLY A 10 -9.62 -5.78 12.27
CA GLY A 10 -8.79 -6.68 11.46
C GLY A 10 -8.15 -6.05 10.23
N GLU A 11 -8.23 -4.73 10.08
CA GLU A 11 -7.51 -3.96 9.06
C GLU A 11 -6.18 -3.47 9.67
N VAL A 12 -5.05 -3.83 9.03
CA VAL A 12 -3.73 -3.42 9.51
C VAL A 12 -3.44 -2.01 8.99
N ARG A 13 -3.32 -1.02 9.87
CA ARG A 13 -2.92 0.33 9.49
C ARG A 13 -1.41 0.46 9.53
N PHE A 14 -0.86 1.02 8.45
CA PHE A 14 0.54 1.33 8.32
C PHE A 14 0.75 2.82 8.41
N VAL A 15 1.57 3.24 9.37
CA VAL A 15 1.92 4.65 9.57
C VAL A 15 3.44 4.78 9.62
N ALA A 16 4.05 5.45 8.66
CA ALA A 16 5.47 5.78 8.66
C ALA A 16 5.65 7.30 8.69
N LEU A 17 6.44 7.80 9.65
CA LEU A 17 6.68 9.23 9.80
C LEU A 17 7.48 9.80 8.61
N PRO A 18 7.23 11.07 8.23
CA PRO A 18 8.11 11.79 7.31
C PRO A 18 9.54 11.80 7.88
N GLY A 19 10.51 11.33 7.10
CA GLY A 19 11.90 11.11 7.54
C GLY A 19 12.23 9.69 7.99
N SER A 20 11.24 8.79 8.07
CA SER A 20 11.45 7.34 8.22
C SER A 20 11.08 6.57 6.96
N VAL A 21 10.84 7.29 5.87
CA VAL A 21 10.40 6.78 4.57
C VAL A 21 11.44 7.11 3.53
N VAL A 22 11.89 6.10 2.79
CA VAL A 22 12.82 6.22 1.67
C VAL A 22 12.12 5.84 0.38
N GLY A 23 12.20 6.68 -0.65
CA GLY A 23 11.61 6.42 -1.96
C GLY A 23 10.26 7.11 -2.22
N TYR A 24 9.68 7.76 -1.22
CA TYR A 24 8.39 8.48 -1.33
C TYR A 24 8.51 9.96 -0.93
N GLY A 25 9.60 10.60 -1.37
CA GLY A 25 9.79 12.05 -1.27
C GLY A 25 9.78 12.62 0.15
N GLU A 26 10.26 11.86 1.14
CA GLU A 26 10.24 12.22 2.57
C GLU A 26 8.83 12.43 3.15
N ARG A 27 7.77 12.18 2.36
CA ARG A 27 6.40 12.24 2.83
C ARG A 27 6.15 11.02 3.71
N GLY A 28 5.50 11.25 4.85
CA GLY A 28 5.04 10.17 5.69
C GLY A 28 4.01 9.32 4.94
N VAL A 29 3.97 8.04 5.26
CA VAL A 29 2.92 7.14 4.77
C VAL A 29 1.89 6.97 5.85
N GLU A 30 0.63 7.17 5.54
CA GLU A 30 -0.48 6.85 6.42
C GLU A 30 -1.58 6.19 5.61
N GLY A 31 -1.73 4.87 5.77
CA GLY A 31 -2.67 4.13 4.95
C GLY A 31 -3.08 2.81 5.57
N ALA A 32 -4.11 2.21 4.98
CA ALA A 32 -4.56 0.87 5.33
C ALA A 32 -3.82 -0.15 4.45
N ALA A 33 -3.30 -1.20 5.08
CA ALA A 33 -2.73 -2.34 4.35
C ALA A 33 -3.86 -3.21 3.79
N TYR A 34 -3.71 -3.64 2.55
CA TYR A 34 -4.66 -4.54 1.91
C TYR A 34 -4.64 -5.92 2.57
N SER A 35 -5.83 -6.50 2.75
CA SER A 35 -6.00 -7.90 3.17
C SER A 35 -6.27 -8.76 1.95
N CYS A 36 -5.24 -9.43 1.43
CA CYS A 36 -5.42 -10.48 0.43
C CYS A 36 -5.75 -11.81 1.13
N LYS A 37 -6.27 -12.82 0.40
CA LYS A 37 -6.59 -14.14 0.99
C LYS A 37 -5.35 -14.87 1.53
N GLY A 38 -4.18 -14.62 0.95
CA GLY A 38 -2.87 -15.09 1.38
C GLY A 38 -2.22 -14.25 2.50
N GLY A 39 -2.84 -13.16 2.93
CA GLY A 39 -2.34 -12.24 3.95
C GLY A 39 -2.14 -10.82 3.43
N HIS A 40 -1.42 -10.01 4.20
CA HIS A 40 -1.15 -8.59 3.89
C HIS A 40 0.24 -8.35 3.28
N LEU A 41 0.98 -9.44 3.05
CA LEU A 41 2.41 -9.46 2.81
C LEU A 41 2.73 -10.34 1.61
N PHE A 42 3.52 -9.83 0.68
CA PHE A 42 4.18 -10.67 -0.33
C PHE A 42 5.68 -10.65 -0.09
N ARG A 43 6.35 -11.74 -0.46
CA ARG A 43 7.80 -11.87 -0.35
C ARG A 43 8.42 -11.52 -1.69
N ASP A 44 9.33 -10.56 -1.70
CA ASP A 44 10.08 -10.21 -2.89
C ASP A 44 11.16 -11.26 -3.19
N SER A 45 11.73 -11.23 -4.40
CA SER A 45 12.87 -12.08 -4.79
C SER A 45 14.08 -11.90 -3.88
N ALA A 46 14.20 -10.76 -3.17
CA ALA A 46 15.21 -10.52 -2.15
C ALA A 46 14.90 -11.17 -0.78
N GLU A 47 13.85 -11.98 -0.68
CA GLU A 47 13.31 -12.55 0.57
C GLU A 47 12.74 -11.53 1.57
N ASP A 48 12.75 -10.23 1.25
CA ASP A 48 12.10 -9.18 2.01
C ASP A 48 10.57 -9.28 1.93
N ASN A 49 9.90 -9.01 3.06
CA ASN A 49 8.43 -8.93 3.09
C ASN A 49 8.01 -7.50 2.75
N TRP A 50 7.01 -7.36 1.89
CA TRP A 50 6.46 -6.08 1.46
C TRP A 50 4.96 -6.02 1.73
N TRP A 51 4.53 -4.92 2.34
CA TRP A 51 3.15 -4.58 2.62
C TRP A 51 2.59 -3.73 1.50
N ILE A 52 1.40 -4.06 0.99
CA ILE A 52 0.70 -3.21 0.03
C ILE A 52 -0.28 -2.34 0.82
N ILE A 53 -0.12 -1.02 0.71
CA ILE A 53 -0.87 -0.03 1.46
C ILE A 53 -1.53 0.94 0.49
N PHE A 54 -2.77 1.28 0.77
CA PHE A 54 -3.46 2.38 0.11
C PHE A 54 -3.29 3.65 0.93
N GLN A 55 -2.61 4.65 0.35
CA GLN A 55 -2.51 5.97 0.93
C GLN A 55 -3.48 6.92 0.23
N PRO A 56 -4.57 7.35 0.89
CA PRO A 56 -5.48 8.33 0.33
C PRO A 56 -4.77 9.69 0.13
N HIS A 57 -5.20 10.46 -0.86
CA HIS A 57 -4.75 11.84 -1.05
C HIS A 57 -5.24 12.73 0.10
N VAL A 58 -4.53 13.83 0.35
CA VAL A 58 -4.85 14.77 1.44
C VAL A 58 -6.27 15.34 1.24
N GLY A 59 -7.15 15.06 2.20
CA GLY A 59 -8.55 15.49 2.17
C GLY A 59 -9.55 14.36 1.88
N GLU A 60 -9.07 13.22 1.38
CA GLU A 60 -9.90 12.04 1.14
C GLU A 60 -10.06 11.22 2.43
N VAL A 61 -11.28 10.75 2.70
CA VAL A 61 -11.54 9.86 3.82
C VAL A 61 -10.99 8.48 3.47
N ALA A 62 -9.97 8.03 4.21
CA ALA A 62 -9.29 6.76 3.94
C ALA A 62 -10.27 5.61 3.68
N ASP A 63 -11.33 5.49 4.47
CA ASP A 63 -12.34 4.42 4.41
C ASP A 63 -13.32 4.53 3.22
N SER A 64 -13.31 5.63 2.48
CA SER A 64 -14.24 5.80 1.37
C SER A 64 -13.82 4.92 0.20
N SER A 65 -14.74 4.10 -0.31
CA SER A 65 -14.49 3.28 -1.51
C SER A 65 -14.20 4.14 -2.75
N GLN A 66 -14.67 5.39 -2.77
CA GLN A 66 -14.37 6.36 -3.81
C GLN A 66 -13.13 7.23 -3.53
N ALA A 67 -12.42 6.98 -2.42
CA ALA A 67 -11.24 7.76 -2.09
C ALA A 67 -10.19 7.59 -3.19
N GLN A 68 -9.65 8.70 -3.68
CA GLN A 68 -8.50 8.68 -4.58
C GLN A 68 -7.21 8.65 -3.75
N GLY A 69 -6.25 7.84 -4.19
CA GLY A 69 -5.02 7.63 -3.45
C GLY A 69 -3.94 6.96 -4.28
N ASP A 70 -2.82 6.70 -3.62
CA ASP A 70 -1.68 6.01 -4.17
C ASP A 70 -1.56 4.62 -3.53
N VAL A 71 -1.24 3.63 -4.35
CA VAL A 71 -0.92 2.29 -3.89
C VAL A 71 0.59 2.22 -3.69
N LEU A 72 0.99 1.91 -2.47
CA LEU A 72 2.38 1.90 -2.03
C LEU A 72 2.78 0.49 -1.58
N ALA A 73 3.94 0.02 -2.01
CA ALA A 73 4.61 -1.13 -1.44
C ALA A 73 5.62 -0.66 -0.39
N CYS A 74 5.42 -1.04 0.87
CA CYS A 74 6.28 -0.71 1.99
C CYS A 74 7.02 -1.94 2.48
N SER A 75 8.35 -1.90 2.55
CA SER A 75 9.14 -3.00 3.10
C SER A 75 8.90 -3.16 4.62
N ASP A 76 8.79 -4.40 5.07
CA ASP A 76 8.75 -4.80 6.47
C ASP A 76 10.16 -4.73 7.08
N THR A 77 10.66 -3.53 7.33
CA THR A 77 11.95 -3.35 8.02
C THR A 77 11.69 -2.94 9.47
N PHE A 78 11.88 -3.87 10.41
CA PHE A 78 11.80 -3.59 11.83
C PHE A 78 13.07 -2.86 12.30
N GLY A 79 12.98 -1.53 12.44
CA GLY A 79 14.01 -0.71 13.11
C GLY A 79 14.81 0.23 12.19
N ASP A 80 14.73 0.04 10.88
CA ASP A 80 15.39 0.87 9.85
C ASP A 80 14.38 1.73 9.06
N LEU A 81 14.90 2.51 8.11
CA LEU A 81 14.09 3.31 7.19
C LEU A 81 13.15 2.41 6.38
N VAL A 82 11.86 2.72 6.35
CA VAL A 82 10.88 1.99 5.53
C VAL A 82 11.10 2.37 4.08
N HIS A 83 11.46 1.38 3.27
CA HIS A 83 11.48 1.55 1.83
C HIS A 83 10.05 1.54 1.29
N VAL A 84 9.66 2.65 0.69
CA VAL A 84 8.34 2.83 0.09
C VAL A 84 8.51 2.98 -1.41
N ARG A 85 7.77 2.16 -2.15
CA ARG A 85 7.70 2.22 -3.61
C ARG A 85 6.27 2.49 -4.03
N VAL A 86 6.09 3.46 -4.92
CA VAL A 86 4.79 3.75 -5.51
C VAL A 86 4.53 2.72 -6.61
N LEU A 87 3.48 1.91 -6.44
CA LEU A 87 3.03 0.95 -7.45
C LEU A 87 2.10 1.63 -8.46
N ALA A 88 1.12 2.38 -7.94
CA ALA A 88 0.21 3.20 -8.73
C ALA A 88 -0.10 4.49 -7.98
N ALA A 89 -0.34 5.57 -8.73
CA ALA A 89 -0.70 6.86 -8.17
C ALA A 89 -2.03 7.34 -8.74
N GLY A 90 -2.83 8.02 -7.90
CA GLY A 90 -4.11 8.60 -8.29
C GLY A 90 -5.19 7.58 -8.68
N VAL A 91 -5.20 6.40 -8.06
CA VAL A 91 -6.21 5.35 -8.27
C VAL A 91 -7.34 5.44 -7.25
N ILE A 92 -8.51 4.89 -7.60
CA ILE A 92 -9.66 4.80 -6.69
C ILE A 92 -9.50 3.58 -5.77
N ARG A 93 -9.77 3.76 -4.47
CA ARG A 93 -9.65 2.70 -3.45
C ARG A 93 -10.43 1.44 -3.84
N ARG A 94 -11.65 1.58 -4.35
CA ARG A 94 -12.50 0.46 -4.79
C ARG A 94 -11.86 -0.35 -5.93
N ASP A 95 -11.37 0.30 -6.97
CA ASP A 95 -10.78 -0.38 -8.13
C ASP A 95 -9.46 -1.04 -7.75
N ALA A 96 -8.68 -0.39 -6.89
CA ALA A 96 -7.48 -0.98 -6.31
C ALA A 96 -7.82 -2.20 -5.44
N ASP A 97 -8.80 -2.10 -4.53
CA ASP A 97 -9.25 -3.24 -3.71
C ASP A 97 -9.72 -4.40 -4.59
N ALA A 98 -10.54 -4.12 -5.61
CA ALA A 98 -10.99 -5.15 -6.55
C ALA A 98 -9.80 -5.82 -7.26
N ALA A 99 -8.86 -5.04 -7.79
CA ALA A 99 -7.70 -5.58 -8.50
C ALA A 99 -6.82 -6.46 -7.60
N PHE A 100 -6.47 -5.99 -6.39
CA PHE A 100 -5.64 -6.76 -5.45
C PHE A 100 -6.38 -7.94 -4.80
N ARG A 101 -7.72 -7.89 -4.77
CA ARG A 101 -8.57 -8.99 -4.31
C ARG A 101 -8.74 -10.07 -5.37
N GLU A 102 -8.80 -9.69 -6.65
CA GLU A 102 -8.91 -10.60 -7.78
C GLU A 102 -7.56 -11.21 -8.18
N GLN A 103 -6.50 -10.40 -8.16
CA GLN A 103 -5.13 -10.81 -8.47
C GLN A 103 -4.28 -10.68 -7.22
N GLU A 104 -4.03 -11.82 -6.57
CA GLU A 104 -3.18 -11.91 -5.39
C GLU A 104 -1.71 -11.86 -5.82
N PRO A 105 -0.98 -10.75 -5.53
CA PRO A 105 0.39 -10.64 -5.97
C PRO A 105 1.30 -11.53 -5.13
N GLY A 106 1.88 -12.54 -5.78
CA GLY A 106 2.89 -13.41 -5.17
C GLY A 106 4.29 -12.81 -5.13
N SER A 107 4.51 -11.67 -5.81
CA SER A 107 5.81 -11.00 -5.92
C SER A 107 5.63 -9.52 -6.25
N TYR A 108 6.70 -8.73 -6.09
CA TYR A 108 6.69 -7.30 -6.41
C TYR A 108 6.25 -7.02 -7.85
N GLU A 109 6.78 -7.77 -8.82
CA GLU A 109 6.43 -7.60 -10.23
C GLU A 109 4.94 -7.86 -10.49
N ASP A 110 4.33 -8.81 -9.77
CA ASP A 110 2.92 -9.10 -9.88
C ASP A 110 2.09 -7.95 -9.29
N ALA A 111 2.49 -7.43 -8.13
CA ALA A 111 1.85 -6.26 -7.51
C ALA A 111 1.92 -5.02 -8.42
N VAL A 112 3.04 -4.81 -9.12
CA VAL A 112 3.18 -3.73 -10.11
C VAL A 112 2.23 -3.95 -11.29
N ARG A 113 2.12 -5.18 -11.82
CA ARG A 113 1.19 -5.47 -12.93
C ARG A 113 -0.26 -5.28 -12.51
N THR A 114 -0.65 -5.76 -11.33
CA THR A 114 -1.98 -5.56 -10.78
C THR A 114 -2.26 -4.07 -10.62
N ALA A 115 -1.31 -3.32 -10.05
CA ALA A 115 -1.45 -1.88 -9.88
C ALA A 115 -1.56 -1.12 -11.23
N ASP A 116 -0.81 -1.55 -12.24
CA ASP A 116 -0.86 -0.97 -13.59
C ASP A 116 -2.18 -1.27 -14.31
N ALA A 117 -2.80 -2.41 -14.01
CA ALA A 117 -4.10 -2.80 -14.55
C ALA A 117 -5.29 -2.03 -13.92
N ILE A 118 -5.09 -1.30 -12.82
CA ILE A 118 -6.15 -0.53 -12.18
C ILE A 118 -6.54 0.65 -13.10
N PRO A 119 -7.83 0.80 -13.44
CA PRO A 119 -8.29 1.96 -14.19
C PRO A 119 -8.00 3.23 -13.39
N ARG A 120 -7.26 4.15 -14.01
CA ARG A 120 -6.98 5.48 -13.47
C ARG A 120 -8.10 6.38 -13.97
N ASP A 121 -8.95 6.89 -13.08
CA ASP A 121 -9.99 7.85 -13.47
C ASP A 121 -9.29 9.15 -13.91
N GLY A 122 -9.18 9.34 -15.23
CA GLY A 122 -8.39 10.41 -15.83
C GLY A 122 -7.83 10.16 -17.24
N ALA A 123 -8.41 9.26 -18.04
CA ALA A 123 -8.15 9.14 -19.48
C ALA A 123 -9.43 9.26 -20.30
#